data_AF-A0A6P8TZY4-F1
#
_entry.id   AF-A0A6P8TZY4-F1
#
_cell.length_a   1.000
_cell.length_b   1.000
_cell.length_c   1.000
_cell.angle_alpha   90.00
_cell.angle_beta   90.00
_cell.angle_gamma   90.00
#
_symmetry.space_group_name_H-M   'P 1'
#
loop_
_entity.id
_entity.type
_entity.pdbx_description
1 polymer ?
#
loop_
_entity_poly.entity_id
_entity_poly.type
_entity_poly.pdbx_seq_one_letter_code
_entity_poly.pdbx_strand_id
1 'polypeptide(L)'
;MLRVNISDSTWAKHSDSREMVSFRTLNRKILFVWILCQLNNVFVRAKHHAVPHVSQDRCSKQLRYMSKFRPTVVLEKKSTKDAMRTMGPAKVEVPTPEKYLKKHSKELKLPEQAQKVVINSYTMRKSAVPARTDNPPMGFQTQRDFIKTATAVPMKPKPTSVDTSKGHKQLLENSGLVPKYIKKKHYGEVPEYLQQRNEEEQRAQEEYDMFVEEQRKQGAMKHLSDEERHIVLEGLKKNWDELHHDYQGLSLVTDNLSKKARRDSLGTAMKQLENDIKLIERFKTIYIPSY
;
A
#
# COMPACT_ATOMS: atom_id res chain seq x y z
N MET A 1 30.19 -26.18 15.41
CA MET A 1 29.93 -27.09 16.56
C MET A 1 29.88 -26.22 17.80
N LEU A 2 28.98 -26.55 18.76
CA LEU A 2 28.69 -25.85 20.04
C LEU A 2 27.63 -24.73 19.90
N ARG A 3 26.34 -25.06 19.78
CA ARG A 3 25.34 -25.49 20.79
C ARG A 3 25.11 -24.48 21.93
N VAL A 4 23.95 -23.81 21.79
CA VAL A 4 23.13 -23.16 22.79
C VAL A 4 22.82 -24.11 23.94
N ASN A 5 22.92 -23.64 25.18
CA ASN A 5 22.28 -24.23 26.36
C ASN A 5 21.77 -23.09 27.23
N ILE A 6 20.46 -23.01 27.38
CA ILE A 6 19.76 -22.25 28.42
C ILE A 6 19.18 -23.31 29.34
N SER A 7 19.59 -23.28 30.61
CA SER A 7 19.16 -24.18 31.67
C SER A 7 18.04 -23.57 32.50
N ASP A 8 17.15 -24.46 32.91
CA ASP A 8 15.89 -24.32 33.63
C ASP A 8 15.92 -23.68 35.02
N SER A 9 14.70 -23.44 35.51
CA SER A 9 14.17 -23.53 36.89
C SER A 9 13.56 -22.19 37.34
N THR A 10 12.36 -22.12 37.92
CA THR A 10 11.79 -22.97 38.97
C THR A 10 10.25 -22.97 39.00
N TRP A 11 9.70 -24.11 39.47
CA TRP A 11 8.32 -24.39 39.85
C TRP A 11 7.91 -23.84 41.23
N ALA A 12 6.61 -23.50 41.41
CA ALA A 12 5.78 -23.79 42.60
C ALA A 12 4.30 -23.43 42.28
N LYS A 13 3.40 -24.40 42.06
CA LYS A 13 2.56 -25.16 43.02
C LYS A 13 1.41 -24.36 43.67
N HIS A 14 0.18 -24.70 43.31
CA HIS A 14 -0.97 -25.02 44.20
C HIS A 14 -2.22 -25.30 43.32
N SER A 15 -2.56 -26.57 43.06
CA SER A 15 -3.36 -27.54 43.85
C SER A 15 -4.89 -27.38 43.70
N ASP A 16 -5.45 -28.44 43.10
CA ASP A 16 -6.86 -28.82 42.98
C ASP A 16 -7.70 -28.64 44.24
N SER A 17 -9.00 -28.38 44.02
CA SER A 17 -10.08 -28.89 44.86
C SER A 17 -11.35 -29.09 44.03
N ARG A 18 -12.04 -30.18 44.38
CA ARG A 18 -12.97 -31.00 43.60
C ARG A 18 -14.40 -30.86 44.20
N GLU A 19 -15.38 -31.40 43.48
CA GLU A 19 -16.76 -31.77 43.92
C GLU A 19 -17.82 -30.66 43.97
N MET A 20 -19.10 -30.87 43.64
CA MET A 20 -19.89 -32.02 43.16
C MET A 20 -21.25 -31.43 42.72
N VAL A 21 -21.82 -31.81 41.57
CA VAL A 21 -23.28 -31.93 41.44
C VAL A 21 -23.62 -33.14 40.57
N SER A 22 -24.24 -34.11 41.21
CA SER A 22 -24.91 -35.25 40.61
C SER A 22 -26.28 -34.82 40.07
N PHE A 23 -26.61 -35.19 38.83
CA PHE A 23 -28.00 -35.44 38.43
C PHE A 23 -28.11 -36.78 37.73
N ARG A 24 -28.48 -37.78 38.54
CA ARG A 24 -29.15 -39.01 38.09
C ARG A 24 -30.56 -38.62 37.66
N THR A 25 -30.90 -38.82 36.39
CA THR A 25 -32.22 -39.36 36.00
C THR A 25 -32.18 -39.90 34.57
N LEU A 26 -32.26 -41.23 34.50
CA LEU A 26 -32.57 -42.06 33.35
C LEU A 26 -33.64 -41.44 32.43
N ASN A 27 -33.38 -41.44 31.13
CA ASN A 27 -34.44 -41.66 30.15
C ASN A 27 -34.16 -42.99 29.42
N ARG A 28 -34.75 -44.06 29.96
CA ARG A 28 -34.66 -45.47 29.52
C ARG A 28 -35.18 -45.75 28.11
N LYS A 29 -35.56 -44.74 27.33
CA LYS A 29 -36.06 -44.90 25.96
C LYS A 29 -34.98 -44.92 24.88
N ILE A 30 -33.78 -44.40 25.15
CA ILE A 30 -32.72 -44.28 24.12
C ILE A 30 -31.85 -45.55 24.04
N LEU A 31 -31.71 -46.29 25.14
CA LEU A 31 -30.91 -47.52 25.17
C LEU A 31 -31.65 -48.75 24.60
N PHE A 32 -32.99 -48.70 24.51
CA PHE A 32 -33.80 -49.80 23.98
C PHE A 32 -33.88 -49.80 22.43
N VAL A 33 -33.73 -48.63 21.80
CA VAL A 33 -33.74 -48.50 20.33
C VAL A 33 -32.41 -48.97 19.71
N TRP A 34 -31.30 -48.84 20.44
CA TRP A 34 -29.98 -49.22 19.92
C TRP A 34 -29.73 -50.74 19.97
N ILE A 35 -30.36 -51.46 20.89
CA ILE A 35 -30.18 -52.93 21.05
C ILE A 35 -31.16 -53.73 20.17
N LEU A 36 -32.36 -53.23 19.88
CA LEU A 36 -33.30 -53.87 18.95
C LEU A 36 -32.87 -53.78 17.46
N CYS A 37 -31.95 -52.88 17.12
CA CYS A 37 -31.45 -52.71 15.75
C CYS A 37 -30.29 -53.65 15.38
N GLN A 38 -29.63 -54.28 16.36
CA GLN A 38 -28.44 -55.13 16.14
C GLN A 38 -28.74 -56.65 16.22
N LEU A 39 -29.95 -57.07 16.59
CA LEU A 39 -30.29 -58.51 16.78
C LEU A 39 -31.45 -59.03 15.92
N ASN A 40 -31.90 -58.27 14.92
CA ASN A 40 -32.97 -58.68 14.00
C ASN A 40 -32.53 -58.91 12.54
N ASN A 41 -31.21 -59.02 12.26
CA ASN A 41 -30.75 -59.13 10.87
C ASN A 41 -29.82 -60.30 10.55
N VAL A 42 -29.85 -61.37 11.36
CA VAL A 42 -29.29 -62.68 10.96
C VAL A 42 -30.11 -63.79 11.60
N PHE A 43 -30.55 -64.76 10.76
CA PHE A 43 -31.20 -66.04 11.11
C PHE A 43 -32.72 -65.95 11.36
N VAL A 44 -33.62 -66.41 10.49
CA VAL A 44 -33.87 -67.78 9.97
C VAL A 44 -34.62 -67.63 8.63
N ARG A 45 -33.99 -67.90 7.48
CA ARG A 45 -33.93 -69.21 6.78
C ARG A 45 -35.27 -69.69 6.19
N ALA A 46 -35.35 -69.49 4.86
CA ALA A 46 -35.87 -70.42 3.85
C ALA A 46 -37.36 -70.79 3.87
N LYS A 47 -38.06 -70.37 2.80
CA LYS A 47 -39.00 -71.18 2.02
C LYS A 47 -39.29 -70.50 0.69
N HIS A 48 -39.48 -71.30 -0.35
CA HIS A 48 -39.77 -70.97 -1.76
C HIS A 48 -38.55 -70.86 -2.71
N HIS A 49 -38.06 -72.06 -3.04
CA HIS A 49 -37.93 -72.62 -4.40
C HIS A 49 -37.26 -71.83 -5.54
N ALA A 50 -36.33 -72.55 -6.16
CA ALA A 50 -35.57 -72.27 -7.36
C ALA A 50 -36.40 -71.82 -8.58
N VAL A 51 -35.95 -70.73 -9.19
CA VAL A 51 -35.97 -70.53 -10.65
C VAL A 51 -34.64 -69.84 -10.99
N PRO A 52 -33.76 -70.41 -11.84
CA PRO A 52 -32.62 -69.66 -12.33
C PRO A 52 -33.15 -68.57 -13.26
N HIS A 53 -32.98 -67.31 -12.88
CA HIS A 53 -33.11 -66.22 -13.83
C HIS A 53 -31.91 -66.32 -14.78
N VAL A 54 -32.19 -66.90 -15.95
CA VAL A 54 -31.37 -66.67 -17.14
C VAL A 54 -31.48 -65.19 -17.46
N SER A 55 -30.40 -64.45 -17.28
CA SER A 55 -30.17 -63.17 -17.94
C SER A 55 -28.72 -63.14 -18.39
N GLN A 56 -28.57 -63.35 -19.69
CA GLN A 56 -27.36 -63.15 -20.46
C GLN A 56 -26.88 -61.70 -20.29
N ASP A 57 -25.60 -61.52 -20.00
CA ASP A 57 -24.64 -61.02 -20.98
C ASP A 57 -23.34 -60.61 -20.29
N ARG A 58 -22.23 -61.20 -20.76
CA ARG A 58 -20.90 -60.72 -20.41
C ARG A 58 -20.82 -59.26 -20.89
N CYS A 59 -20.60 -58.32 -19.97
CA CYS A 59 -20.28 -56.94 -20.32
C CYS A 59 -19.07 -56.94 -21.27
N SER A 60 -19.32 -56.79 -22.57
CA SER A 60 -18.26 -56.75 -23.57
C SER A 60 -17.51 -55.43 -23.38
N LYS A 61 -16.19 -55.52 -23.24
CA LYS A 61 -15.34 -54.34 -23.06
C LYS A 61 -15.58 -53.39 -24.23
N GLN A 62 -15.94 -52.14 -23.95
CA GLN A 62 -16.11 -51.13 -24.98
C GLN A 62 -14.82 -50.98 -25.81
N LEU A 63 -14.98 -50.84 -27.12
CA LEU A 63 -13.85 -50.64 -28.04
C LEU A 63 -13.13 -49.33 -27.70
N ARG A 64 -11.80 -49.40 -27.65
CA ARG A 64 -10.94 -48.26 -27.36
C ARG A 64 -11.09 -47.19 -28.44
N TYR A 65 -11.19 -45.92 -28.04
CA TYR A 65 -11.28 -44.78 -28.94
C TYR A 65 -10.10 -44.72 -29.94
N MET A 66 -10.40 -44.35 -31.20
CA MET A 66 -9.41 -44.11 -32.25
C MET A 66 -9.63 -42.74 -32.91
N SER A 67 -8.55 -42.00 -33.17
CA SER A 67 -8.62 -40.68 -33.82
C SER A 67 -9.10 -40.74 -35.26
N LYS A 68 -9.97 -39.79 -35.66
CA LYS A 68 -10.47 -39.60 -37.04
C LYS A 68 -9.35 -39.34 -38.06
N PHE A 69 -8.22 -38.81 -37.61
CA PHE A 69 -7.07 -38.47 -38.47
C PHE A 69 -6.07 -39.63 -38.62
N ARG A 70 -6.29 -40.75 -37.90
CA ARG A 70 -5.45 -41.95 -38.01
C ARG A 70 -5.23 -42.43 -39.45
N PRO A 71 -6.24 -42.54 -40.34
CA PRO A 71 -6.01 -42.98 -41.72
C PRO A 71 -5.15 -42.00 -42.52
N THR A 72 -5.40 -40.68 -42.39
CA THR A 72 -4.61 -39.63 -43.07
C THR A 72 -3.14 -39.68 -42.65
N VAL A 73 -2.86 -39.80 -41.36
CA VAL A 73 -1.49 -39.91 -40.85
C VAL A 73 -0.80 -41.19 -41.33
N VAL A 74 -1.53 -42.30 -41.48
CA VAL A 74 -0.98 -43.53 -42.05
C VAL A 74 -0.66 -43.37 -43.54
N LEU A 75 -1.51 -42.67 -44.31
CA LEU A 75 -1.28 -42.38 -45.73
C LEU A 75 -0.10 -41.43 -45.94
N GLU A 76 -0.02 -40.34 -45.18
CA GLU A 76 1.10 -39.38 -45.25
C GLU A 76 2.44 -40.06 -44.95
N LYS A 77 2.48 -40.87 -43.87
CA LYS A 77 3.68 -41.64 -43.49
C LYS A 77 4.08 -42.71 -44.52
N LYS A 78 3.14 -43.21 -45.33
CA LYS A 78 3.40 -44.20 -46.38
C LYS A 78 3.77 -43.54 -47.71
N SER A 79 3.12 -42.43 -48.08
CA SER A 79 3.31 -41.74 -49.37
C SER A 79 4.73 -41.22 -49.59
N THR A 80 5.44 -40.88 -48.51
CA THR A 80 6.81 -40.37 -48.55
C THR A 80 7.88 -41.48 -48.54
N LYS A 81 7.46 -42.75 -48.53
CA LYS A 81 8.36 -43.91 -48.46
C LYS A 81 8.25 -44.74 -49.73
N ASP A 82 9.35 -44.85 -50.46
CA ASP A 82 9.46 -45.83 -51.54
C ASP A 82 9.65 -47.24 -50.98
N ALA A 83 8.96 -48.22 -51.55
CA ALA A 83 8.84 -49.58 -51.00
C ALA A 83 10.19 -50.32 -50.80
N MET A 84 11.24 -49.96 -51.57
CA MET A 84 12.54 -50.66 -51.57
C MET A 84 13.73 -49.69 -51.49
N ARG A 85 13.57 -48.53 -50.82
CA ARG A 85 14.59 -47.46 -50.82
C ARG A 85 15.92 -47.83 -50.17
N THR A 86 15.91 -48.65 -49.11
CA THR A 86 17.12 -48.89 -48.27
C THR A 86 18.01 -50.02 -48.78
N MET A 87 17.44 -51.16 -49.18
CA MET A 87 18.22 -52.37 -49.54
C MET A 87 17.95 -52.89 -50.96
N GLY A 88 17.11 -52.21 -51.76
CA GLY A 88 16.72 -52.69 -53.09
C GLY A 88 15.92 -54.01 -53.07
N PRO A 89 15.59 -54.57 -54.25
CA PRO A 89 14.93 -55.87 -54.34
C PRO A 89 15.88 -57.02 -54.01
N ALA A 90 15.39 -58.05 -53.31
CA ALA A 90 16.19 -59.19 -52.86
C ALA A 90 16.77 -60.05 -54.00
N LYS A 91 16.07 -60.09 -55.14
CA LYS A 91 16.57 -60.66 -56.40
C LYS A 91 16.31 -59.62 -57.48
N VAL A 92 17.38 -59.02 -58.01
CA VAL A 92 17.29 -58.08 -59.14
C VAL A 92 17.07 -58.93 -60.39
N GLU A 93 15.92 -58.77 -61.06
CA GLU A 93 15.68 -59.40 -62.34
C GLU A 93 16.64 -58.82 -63.38
N VAL A 94 17.52 -59.66 -63.93
CA VAL A 94 18.44 -59.27 -65.01
C VAL A 94 17.60 -59.05 -66.26
N PRO A 95 17.74 -57.89 -66.96
CA PRO A 95 16.96 -57.63 -68.16
C PRO A 95 17.27 -58.71 -69.22
N THR A 96 16.21 -59.33 -69.73
CA THR A 96 16.28 -60.26 -70.85
C THR A 96 16.71 -59.49 -72.12
N PRO A 97 17.57 -60.06 -72.99
CA PRO A 97 18.13 -59.34 -74.15
C PRO A 97 17.08 -58.78 -75.13
N GLU A 98 15.86 -59.32 -75.11
CA GLU A 98 14.73 -58.83 -75.91
C GLU A 98 14.14 -57.50 -75.39
N LYS A 99 14.36 -57.14 -74.11
CA LYS A 99 13.82 -55.94 -73.46
C LYS A 99 14.87 -54.82 -73.37
N TYR A 100 15.48 -54.49 -74.51
CA TYR A 100 16.39 -53.35 -74.61
C TYR A 100 15.63 -52.02 -74.68
N LEU A 101 16.26 -50.93 -74.23
CA LEU A 101 15.68 -49.59 -74.25
C LEU A 101 15.52 -49.09 -75.69
N LYS A 102 14.29 -48.79 -76.11
CA LYS A 102 14.01 -48.22 -77.45
C LYS A 102 14.13 -46.69 -77.42
N LYS A 103 14.46 -46.09 -78.56
CA LYS A 103 14.51 -44.62 -78.71
C LYS A 103 13.18 -44.00 -78.27
N HIS A 104 13.23 -42.91 -77.48
CA HIS A 104 12.07 -42.17 -76.95
C HIS A 104 11.16 -42.94 -75.96
N SER A 105 11.58 -44.09 -75.41
CA SER A 105 10.71 -44.88 -74.50
C SER A 105 10.53 -44.27 -73.11
N LYS A 106 11.44 -43.37 -72.67
CA LYS A 106 11.43 -42.75 -71.34
C LYS A 106 11.00 -41.28 -71.38
N GLU A 107 10.65 -40.77 -72.55
CA GLU A 107 10.20 -39.39 -72.72
C GLU A 107 8.73 -39.27 -72.27
N LEU A 108 8.47 -38.26 -71.45
CA LEU A 108 7.11 -37.92 -71.02
C LEU A 108 6.34 -37.36 -72.22
N LYS A 109 5.29 -38.06 -72.66
CA LYS A 109 4.40 -37.53 -73.69
C LYS A 109 3.55 -36.41 -73.08
N LEU A 110 3.87 -35.18 -73.46
CA LEU A 110 3.03 -34.02 -73.14
C LEU A 110 1.76 -34.06 -74.01
N PRO A 111 0.58 -33.71 -73.47
CA PRO A 111 -0.64 -33.62 -74.25
C PRO A 111 -0.50 -32.55 -75.34
N GLU A 112 -1.06 -32.82 -76.53
CA GLU A 112 -1.07 -31.89 -77.66
C GLU A 112 -1.88 -30.63 -77.29
N GLN A 113 -1.32 -29.45 -77.56
CA GLN A 113 -1.90 -28.16 -77.14
C GLN A 113 -3.15 -27.83 -77.95
N ALA A 114 -4.31 -28.36 -77.55
CA ALA A 114 -5.59 -27.80 -77.96
C ALA A 114 -5.66 -26.35 -77.43
N GLN A 115 -5.87 -25.42 -78.37
CA GLN A 115 -6.16 -23.98 -78.21
C GLN A 115 -5.93 -23.45 -76.79
N LYS A 116 -4.87 -22.64 -76.61
CA LYS A 116 -4.54 -21.93 -75.36
C LYS A 116 -5.81 -21.49 -74.63
N VAL A 117 -6.34 -22.36 -73.77
CA VAL A 117 -7.39 -21.99 -72.85
C VAL A 117 -6.66 -21.08 -71.89
N VAL A 118 -6.94 -19.80 -72.02
CA VAL A 118 -6.40 -18.74 -71.18
C VAL A 118 -7.02 -18.94 -69.79
N ILE A 119 -6.57 -19.98 -69.08
CA ILE A 119 -6.98 -20.28 -67.69
C ILE A 119 -6.29 -19.31 -66.72
N ASN A 120 -5.39 -18.46 -67.21
CA ASN A 120 -4.97 -17.26 -66.49
C ASN A 120 -4.71 -16.15 -67.51
N SER A 121 -5.77 -15.50 -67.97
CA SER A 121 -5.61 -14.10 -68.36
C SER A 121 -5.27 -13.41 -67.05
N TYR A 122 -4.06 -12.87 -66.95
CA TYR A 122 -3.81 -11.84 -65.96
C TYR A 122 -4.91 -10.80 -66.19
N THR A 123 -5.93 -10.80 -65.34
CA THR A 123 -6.90 -9.72 -65.27
C THR A 123 -6.07 -8.45 -65.26
N MET A 124 -6.31 -7.52 -66.18
CA MET A 124 -5.54 -6.27 -66.23
C MET A 124 -5.71 -5.58 -64.86
N ARG A 125 -4.77 -5.82 -63.94
CA ARG A 125 -4.89 -5.37 -62.56
C ARG A 125 -4.70 -3.86 -62.45
N LYS A 126 -4.28 -3.22 -63.54
CA LYS A 126 -4.01 -1.80 -63.63
C LYS A 126 -5.02 -1.17 -64.59
N SER A 127 -5.72 -0.15 -64.10
CA SER A 127 -6.55 0.70 -64.93
C SER A 127 -5.71 1.35 -66.03
N ALA A 128 -6.35 1.67 -67.17
CA ALA A 128 -5.71 2.45 -68.21
C ALA A 128 -5.25 3.81 -67.65
N VAL A 129 -4.14 4.32 -68.18
CA VAL A 129 -3.58 5.60 -67.74
C VAL A 129 -4.54 6.74 -68.11
N PRO A 130 -4.83 7.70 -67.20
CA PRO A 130 -5.71 8.83 -67.50
C PRO A 130 -5.23 9.63 -68.71
N ALA A 131 -6.18 10.13 -69.51
CA ALA A 131 -5.89 10.95 -70.67
C ALA A 131 -5.40 12.35 -70.25
N ARG A 132 -4.56 12.98 -71.08
CA ARG A 132 -3.99 14.32 -70.80
C ARG A 132 -5.04 15.42 -70.63
N THR A 133 -6.24 15.24 -71.17
CA THR A 133 -7.38 16.17 -71.08
C THR A 133 -8.25 15.97 -69.83
N ASP A 134 -8.01 14.93 -69.05
CA ASP A 134 -8.80 14.61 -67.86
C ASP A 134 -8.25 15.35 -66.63
N ASN A 135 -9.03 16.30 -66.09
CA ASN A 135 -8.67 17.05 -64.89
C ASN A 135 -9.17 16.27 -63.66
N PRO A 136 -8.28 15.77 -62.78
CA PRO A 136 -8.71 14.98 -61.64
C PRO A 136 -9.60 15.82 -60.72
N PRO A 137 -10.62 15.21 -60.09
CA PRO A 137 -11.43 15.89 -59.09
C PRO A 137 -10.54 16.23 -57.90
N MET A 138 -10.03 17.47 -57.90
CA MET A 138 -9.19 17.99 -56.84
C MET A 138 -10.02 18.14 -55.59
N GLY A 139 -9.92 17.14 -54.70
CA GLY A 139 -10.32 17.12 -53.29
C GLY A 139 -11.67 17.75 -52.97
N PHE A 140 -12.63 16.96 -52.48
CA PHE A 140 -13.86 17.50 -51.90
C PHE A 140 -13.49 18.49 -50.78
N GLN A 141 -13.52 19.79 -51.08
CA GLN A 141 -13.27 20.83 -50.10
C GLN A 141 -14.50 20.91 -49.22
N THR A 142 -14.56 20.07 -48.19
CA THR A 142 -15.62 20.10 -47.19
C THR A 142 -15.49 21.40 -46.40
N GLN A 143 -16.53 22.24 -46.41
CA GLN A 143 -16.62 23.48 -45.62
C GLN A 143 -16.76 23.25 -44.10
N ARG A 144 -16.31 22.10 -43.57
CA ARG A 144 -16.44 21.80 -42.14
C ARG A 144 -15.27 22.42 -41.39
N ASP A 145 -15.58 23.21 -40.37
CA ASP A 145 -14.59 23.82 -39.48
C ASP A 145 -13.91 22.74 -38.60
N PHE A 146 -12.82 22.15 -39.09
CA PHE A 146 -12.07 21.12 -38.37
C PHE A 146 -11.54 21.59 -36.99
N ILE A 147 -11.37 22.91 -36.82
CA ILE A 147 -10.98 23.52 -35.55
C ILE A 147 -12.10 23.39 -34.50
N LYS A 148 -13.36 23.68 -34.88
CA LYS A 148 -14.52 23.58 -33.99
C LYS A 148 -14.82 22.14 -33.57
N THR A 149 -14.64 21.21 -34.51
CA THR A 149 -14.79 19.76 -34.25
C THR A 149 -13.70 19.23 -33.31
N ALA A 150 -12.47 19.75 -33.40
CA ALA A 150 -11.37 19.35 -32.51
C ALA A 150 -11.47 19.96 -31.10
N THR A 151 -12.09 21.14 -30.94
CA THR A 151 -12.35 21.74 -29.61
C THR A 151 -13.44 21.05 -28.80
N ALA A 152 -14.27 20.21 -29.42
CA ALA A 152 -15.17 19.32 -28.69
C ALA A 152 -14.33 18.21 -28.03
N VAL A 153 -13.88 18.47 -26.81
CA VAL A 153 -13.11 17.53 -25.99
C VAL A 153 -13.80 16.16 -26.05
N PRO A 154 -13.14 15.09 -26.52
CA PRO A 154 -13.76 13.79 -26.60
C PRO A 154 -14.18 13.37 -25.19
N MET A 155 -15.49 13.26 -24.96
CA MET A 155 -16.02 12.81 -23.67
C MET A 155 -15.51 11.40 -23.43
N LYS A 156 -14.79 11.21 -22.31
CA LYS A 156 -14.33 9.88 -21.92
C LYS A 156 -15.55 8.98 -21.70
N PRO A 157 -15.58 7.76 -22.27
CA PRO A 157 -16.69 6.85 -22.06
C PRO A 157 -16.78 6.46 -20.58
N LYS A 158 -18.00 6.28 -20.08
CA LYS A 158 -18.22 5.86 -18.68
C LYS A 158 -17.62 4.47 -18.46
N PRO A 159 -16.84 4.26 -17.39
CA PRO A 159 -16.25 2.96 -17.10
C PRO A 159 -17.35 1.92 -16.88
N THR A 160 -17.30 0.85 -17.67
CA THR A 160 -18.37 -0.16 -17.78
C THR A 160 -17.74 -1.55 -17.83
N SER A 161 -18.20 -2.48 -16.99
CA SER A 161 -17.84 -3.91 -17.08
C SER A 161 -18.75 -4.61 -18.08
N VAL A 162 -18.19 -5.57 -18.81
CA VAL A 162 -18.95 -6.43 -19.73
C VAL A 162 -18.67 -7.88 -19.35
N ASP A 163 -19.66 -8.51 -18.74
CA ASP A 163 -19.49 -9.86 -18.17
C ASP A 163 -19.90 -10.97 -19.16
N THR A 164 -20.84 -10.68 -20.07
CA THR A 164 -21.39 -11.67 -21.00
C THR A 164 -20.92 -11.43 -22.43
N SER A 165 -20.67 -12.49 -23.20
CA SER A 165 -20.38 -12.42 -24.65
C SER A 165 -21.46 -11.69 -25.46
N LYS A 166 -22.71 -11.64 -24.96
CA LYS A 166 -23.84 -10.89 -25.52
C LYS A 166 -23.79 -9.37 -25.25
N GLY A 167 -22.78 -8.88 -24.54
CA GLY A 167 -22.57 -7.44 -24.33
C GLY A 167 -23.40 -6.80 -23.23
N HIS A 168 -23.84 -7.55 -22.19
CA HIS A 168 -24.48 -6.94 -21.02
C HIS A 168 -23.48 -6.00 -20.32
N LYS A 169 -23.85 -4.73 -20.22
CA LYS A 169 -22.99 -3.63 -19.75
C LYS A 169 -23.43 -3.17 -18.37
N GLN A 170 -22.57 -3.33 -17.37
CA GLN A 170 -22.80 -2.83 -16.02
C GLN A 170 -21.89 -1.63 -15.72
N LEU A 171 -22.48 -0.51 -15.32
CA LEU A 171 -21.72 0.68 -14.92
C LEU A 171 -20.95 0.41 -13.62
N LEU A 172 -19.65 0.74 -13.63
CA LEU A 172 -18.73 0.41 -12.54
C LEU A 172 -18.99 1.19 -11.23
N GLU A 173 -19.61 2.36 -11.32
CA GLU A 173 -19.84 3.23 -10.16
C GLU A 173 -20.83 2.65 -9.13
N ASN A 174 -21.79 1.85 -9.58
CA ASN A 174 -22.86 1.30 -8.75
C ASN A 174 -22.79 -0.21 -8.55
N SER A 175 -21.81 -0.88 -9.18
CA SER A 175 -21.64 -2.33 -9.11
C SER A 175 -21.02 -2.84 -7.81
N GLY A 176 -20.53 -1.94 -6.95
CA GLY A 176 -19.79 -2.32 -5.74
C GLY A 176 -18.37 -2.83 -6.00
N LEU A 177 -17.96 -2.96 -7.28
CA LEU A 177 -16.61 -3.34 -7.69
C LEU A 177 -15.60 -2.20 -7.46
N VAL A 178 -16.08 -0.96 -7.39
CA VAL A 178 -15.26 0.23 -7.11
C VAL A 178 -15.51 0.70 -5.67
N PRO A 179 -14.47 0.75 -4.81
CA PRO A 179 -14.60 1.28 -3.46
C PRO A 179 -15.06 2.76 -3.48
N LYS A 180 -16.12 3.05 -2.72
CA LYS A 180 -16.58 4.44 -2.48
C LYS A 180 -15.95 4.97 -1.20
N TYR A 181 -14.82 5.66 -1.33
CA TYR A 181 -14.10 6.23 -0.18
C TYR A 181 -14.90 7.26 0.62
N ILE A 182 -15.93 7.88 0.01
CA ILE A 182 -16.89 8.78 0.67
C ILE A 182 -17.61 8.10 1.85
N LYS A 183 -17.79 6.77 1.79
CA LYS A 183 -18.49 5.99 2.82
C LYS A 183 -17.54 5.37 3.87
N LYS A 184 -16.30 5.85 3.98
CA LYS A 184 -15.37 5.38 5.01
C LYS A 184 -15.88 5.80 6.40
N LYS A 185 -15.66 4.96 7.42
CA LYS A 185 -16.16 5.19 8.79
C LYS A 185 -15.74 6.55 9.37
N HIS A 186 -14.46 6.89 9.21
CA HIS A 186 -13.84 8.12 9.69
C HIS A 186 -13.66 9.15 8.57
N TYR A 187 -14.62 9.21 7.62
CA TYR A 187 -14.51 10.14 6.50
C TYR A 187 -14.74 11.58 6.99
N GLY A 188 -13.75 12.45 6.82
CA GLY A 188 -13.79 13.82 7.31
C GLY A 188 -13.31 14.00 8.75
N GLU A 189 -13.00 12.92 9.47
CA GLU A 189 -12.40 12.96 10.80
C GLU A 189 -10.87 13.02 10.70
N VAL A 190 -10.23 13.74 11.62
CA VAL A 190 -8.77 13.76 11.75
C VAL A 190 -8.32 12.44 12.40
N PRO A 191 -7.43 11.67 11.77
CA PRO A 191 -6.89 10.45 12.37
C PRO A 191 -6.20 10.69 13.72
N GLU A 192 -6.36 9.74 14.64
CA GLU A 192 -5.80 9.79 16.00
C GLU A 192 -4.28 10.04 16.02
N TYR A 193 -3.52 9.42 15.11
CA TYR A 193 -2.06 9.60 15.05
C TYR A 193 -1.63 11.05 14.77
N LEU A 194 -2.45 11.84 14.06
CA LEU A 194 -2.17 13.26 13.83
C LEU A 194 -2.43 14.08 15.08
N GLN A 195 -3.42 13.70 15.89
CA GLN A 195 -3.69 14.34 17.17
C GLN A 195 -2.52 14.10 18.14
N GLN A 196 -2.10 12.83 18.28
CA GLN A 196 -0.95 12.44 19.10
C GLN A 196 0.33 13.20 18.69
N ARG A 197 0.59 13.30 17.38
CA ARG A 197 1.73 14.05 16.87
C ARG A 197 1.65 15.54 17.18
N ASN A 198 0.48 16.16 17.04
CA ASN A 198 0.30 17.57 17.37
C ASN A 198 0.50 17.83 18.87
N GLU A 199 0.04 16.92 19.73
CA GLU A 199 0.25 16.99 21.18
C GLU A 199 1.72 16.84 21.57
N GLU A 200 2.47 15.97 20.88
CA GLU A 200 3.93 15.86 21.04
C GLU A 200 4.65 17.13 20.61
N GLU A 201 4.27 17.71 19.46
CA GLU A 201 4.85 18.97 18.97
C GLU A 201 4.53 20.13 19.93
N GLN A 202 3.33 20.19 20.49
CA GLN A 202 2.94 21.19 21.49
C GLN A 202 3.74 21.04 22.79
N ARG A 203 3.85 19.81 23.32
CA ARG A 203 4.66 19.55 24.53
C ARG A 203 6.12 19.93 24.33
N ALA A 204 6.72 19.55 23.20
CA ALA A 204 8.10 19.91 22.89
C ALA A 204 8.29 21.44 22.79
N GLN A 205 7.31 22.15 22.23
CA GLN A 205 7.32 23.61 22.16
C GLN A 205 7.22 24.25 23.56
N GLU A 206 6.31 23.76 24.40
CA GLU A 206 6.16 24.23 25.79
C GLU A 206 7.43 23.98 26.61
N GLU A 207 8.05 22.81 26.48
CA GLU A 207 9.31 22.48 27.14
C GLU A 207 10.45 23.41 26.69
N TYR A 208 10.54 23.68 25.39
CA TYR A 208 11.52 24.62 24.85
C TYR A 208 11.30 26.05 25.36
N ASP A 209 10.05 26.52 25.35
CA ASP A 209 9.70 27.86 25.82
C ASP A 209 9.98 28.00 27.33
N MET A 210 9.66 26.97 28.12
CA MET A 210 10.00 26.91 29.55
C MET A 210 11.51 26.96 29.79
N PHE A 211 12.30 26.21 29.02
CA PHE A 211 13.77 26.24 29.11
C PHE A 211 14.33 27.62 28.76
N VAL A 212 13.83 28.25 27.69
CA VAL A 212 14.24 29.60 27.29
C VAL A 212 13.86 30.62 28.36
N GLU A 213 12.67 30.52 28.96
CA GLU A 213 12.29 31.37 30.08
C GLU A 213 13.19 31.19 31.29
N GLU A 214 13.55 29.95 31.63
CA GLU A 214 14.43 29.67 32.76
C GLU A 214 15.83 30.23 32.51
N GLN A 215 16.39 30.04 31.31
CA GLN A 215 17.66 30.66 30.91
C GLN A 215 17.59 32.19 30.98
N ARG A 216 16.48 32.79 30.53
CA ARG A 216 16.26 34.24 30.66
C ARG A 216 16.17 34.69 32.11
N LYS A 217 15.51 33.92 32.98
CA LYS A 217 15.40 34.21 34.43
C LYS A 217 16.74 34.06 35.14
N GLN A 218 17.54 33.05 34.78
CA GLN A 218 18.89 32.83 35.32
C GLN A 218 19.89 33.89 34.83
N GLY A 219 19.79 34.32 33.57
CA GLY A 219 20.63 35.38 33.00
C GLY A 219 20.16 36.79 33.35
N ALA A 220 18.91 36.98 33.77
CA ALA A 220 18.40 38.25 34.22
C ALA A 220 19.00 38.60 35.58
N MET A 221 19.74 39.72 35.65
CA MET A 221 20.13 40.29 36.94
C MET A 221 18.87 40.56 37.76
N LYS A 222 18.93 40.24 39.05
CA LYS A 222 17.86 40.60 40.01
C LYS A 222 17.69 42.11 39.96
N HIS A 223 16.46 42.59 39.79
CA HIS A 223 16.17 44.01 39.92
C HIS A 223 15.43 44.24 41.24
N LEU A 224 15.63 45.41 41.84
CA LEU A 224 14.88 45.82 43.01
C LEU A 224 13.40 45.94 42.65
N SER A 225 12.54 45.29 43.44
CA SER A 225 11.10 45.51 43.33
C SER A 225 10.75 46.93 43.79
N ASP A 226 9.59 47.44 43.35
CA ASP A 226 9.14 48.78 43.77
C ASP A 226 8.96 48.87 45.29
N GLU A 227 8.58 47.77 45.95
CA GLU A 227 8.45 47.68 47.42
C GLU A 227 9.80 47.79 48.11
N GLU A 228 10.79 47.00 47.67
CA GLU A 228 12.16 47.05 48.21
C GLU A 228 12.79 48.43 47.98
N ARG A 229 12.54 49.04 46.83
CA ARG A 229 12.99 50.39 46.51
C ARG A 229 12.40 51.42 47.47
N HIS A 230 11.12 51.32 47.81
CA HIS A 230 10.49 52.20 48.79
C HIS A 230 11.10 52.05 50.19
N ILE A 231 11.35 50.81 50.62
CA ILE A 231 12.00 50.53 51.92
C ILE A 231 13.39 51.16 51.97
N VAL A 232 14.20 50.99 50.91
CA VAL A 232 15.54 51.58 50.83
C VAL A 232 15.48 53.12 50.86
N LEU A 233 14.55 53.73 50.11
CA LEU A 233 14.38 55.19 50.11
C LEU A 233 13.96 55.72 51.48
N GLU A 234 13.04 55.05 52.16
CA GLU A 234 12.63 55.43 53.51
C GLU A 234 13.80 55.33 54.50
N GLY A 235 14.59 54.25 54.42
CA GLY A 235 15.80 54.08 55.23
C GLY A 235 16.84 55.17 55.00
N LEU A 236 17.09 55.54 53.74
CA LEU A 236 18.02 56.62 53.38
C LEU A 236 17.53 57.98 53.88
N LYS A 237 16.22 58.26 53.80
CA LYS A 237 15.62 59.50 54.31
C LYS A 237 15.74 59.60 55.82
N LYS A 238 15.45 58.51 56.56
CA LYS A 238 15.64 58.44 58.01
C LYS A 238 17.09 58.70 58.42
N ASN A 239 18.05 58.06 57.75
CA ASN A 239 19.48 58.27 58.02
C ASN A 239 19.91 59.72 57.71
N TRP A 240 19.37 60.32 56.65
CA TRP A 240 19.60 61.73 56.35
C TRP A 240 19.05 62.64 57.45
N ASP A 241 17.83 62.37 57.94
CA ASP A 241 17.22 63.13 59.04
C ASP A 241 18.04 63.05 60.33
N GLU A 242 18.55 61.85 60.67
CA GLU A 242 19.44 61.62 61.83
C GLU A 242 20.75 62.40 61.70
N LEU A 243 21.45 62.30 60.56
CA LEU A 243 22.69 63.05 60.33
C LEU A 243 22.45 64.56 60.26
N HIS A 244 21.31 64.98 59.73
CA HIS A 244 20.94 66.38 59.70
C HIS A 244 20.69 66.93 61.10
N HIS A 245 20.03 66.16 61.97
CA HIS A 245 19.85 66.49 63.38
C HIS A 245 21.19 66.66 64.10
N ASP A 246 22.10 65.71 63.92
CA ASP A 246 23.45 65.76 64.49
C ASP A 246 24.26 66.97 64.00
N TYR A 247 24.12 67.31 62.71
CA TYR A 247 24.75 68.47 62.10
C TYR A 247 24.20 69.78 62.67
N GLN A 248 22.87 69.89 62.85
CA GLN A 248 22.23 71.05 63.46
C GLN A 248 22.59 71.22 64.93
N GLY A 249 22.85 70.12 65.65
CA GLY A 249 23.28 70.12 67.06
C GLY A 249 24.74 70.59 67.27
N LEU A 250 25.50 70.85 66.20
CA LEU A 250 26.87 71.35 66.32
C LEU A 250 26.90 72.81 66.80
N SER A 251 27.94 73.15 67.56
CA SER A 251 28.19 74.54 67.98
C SER A 251 28.48 75.43 66.78
N LEU A 252 27.88 76.63 66.76
CA LEU A 252 28.10 77.65 65.73
C LEU A 252 29.58 78.03 65.58
N VAL A 253 30.33 77.96 66.68
CA VAL A 253 31.72 78.37 66.75
C VAL A 253 32.65 77.18 66.49
N THR A 254 33.31 77.19 65.32
CA THR A 254 34.25 76.15 64.87
C THR A 254 35.70 76.63 64.92
N ASP A 255 36.23 76.82 66.13
CA ASP A 255 37.59 77.37 66.31
C ASP A 255 38.69 76.32 66.17
N ASN A 256 38.40 75.05 66.45
CA ASN A 256 39.38 73.98 66.42
C ASN A 256 39.28 73.12 65.14
N LEU A 257 40.42 72.58 64.71
CA LEU A 257 40.50 71.76 63.49
C LEU A 257 39.63 70.50 63.57
N SER A 258 39.47 69.90 64.74
CA SER A 258 38.64 68.69 64.94
C SER A 258 37.13 68.95 64.76
N LYS A 259 36.63 70.08 65.26
CA LYS A 259 35.25 70.56 65.14
C LYS A 259 34.95 70.91 63.68
N LYS A 260 35.90 71.54 63.00
CA LYS A 260 35.81 71.79 61.55
C LYS A 260 35.77 70.47 60.77
N ALA A 261 36.69 69.55 61.04
CA ALA A 261 36.72 68.25 60.37
C ALA A 261 35.44 67.43 60.60
N ARG A 262 34.91 67.43 61.83
CA ARG A 262 33.63 66.77 62.16
C ARG A 262 32.45 67.38 61.40
N ARG A 263 32.39 68.72 61.30
CA ARG A 263 31.35 69.40 60.52
C ARG A 263 31.47 69.07 59.04
N ASP A 264 32.69 69.11 58.51
CA ASP A 264 32.96 68.82 57.10
C ASP A 264 32.65 67.35 56.78
N SER A 265 32.99 66.39 57.65
CA SER A 265 32.66 64.97 57.47
C SER A 265 31.15 64.73 57.45
N LEU A 266 30.40 65.34 58.38
CA LEU A 266 28.94 65.27 58.40
C LEU A 266 28.32 65.89 57.15
N GLY A 267 28.83 67.04 56.70
CA GLY A 267 28.39 67.67 55.45
C GLY A 267 28.67 66.81 54.21
N THR A 268 29.83 66.13 54.15
CA THR A 268 30.12 65.20 53.05
C THR A 268 29.22 63.97 53.06
N ALA A 269 28.93 63.42 54.25
CA ALA A 269 28.03 62.28 54.42
C ALA A 269 26.58 62.64 54.01
N MET A 270 26.08 63.82 54.43
CA MET A 270 24.78 64.32 53.99
C MET A 270 24.71 64.45 52.46
N LYS A 271 25.75 65.01 51.84
CA LYS A 271 25.81 65.17 50.39
C LYS A 271 25.84 63.82 49.65
N GLN A 272 26.49 62.80 50.23
CA GLN A 272 26.46 61.44 49.71
C GLN A 272 25.03 60.88 49.74
N LEU A 273 24.34 60.94 50.87
CA LEU A 273 22.96 60.48 51.00
C LEU A 273 22.00 61.20 50.04
N GLU A 274 22.16 62.52 49.86
CA GLU A 274 21.36 63.26 48.87
C GLU A 274 21.59 62.76 47.45
N ASN A 275 22.82 62.42 47.09
CA ASN A 275 23.14 61.88 45.76
C ASN A 275 22.56 60.48 45.59
N ASP A 276 22.62 59.64 46.63
CA ASP A 276 22.10 58.28 46.61
C ASP A 276 20.56 58.27 46.51
N ILE A 277 19.89 59.13 47.28
CA ILE A 277 18.43 59.34 47.18
C ILE A 277 18.07 59.80 45.77
N LYS A 278 18.78 60.80 45.22
CA LYS A 278 18.54 61.28 43.84
C LYS A 278 18.76 60.17 42.82
N LEU A 279 19.76 59.30 43.01
CA LEU A 279 20.04 58.20 42.10
C LEU A 279 18.89 57.19 42.10
N ILE A 280 18.41 56.79 43.28
CA ILE A 280 17.32 55.83 43.42
C ILE A 280 15.97 56.43 43.01
N GLU A 281 15.72 57.71 43.23
CA GLU A 281 14.48 58.39 42.79
C GLU A 281 14.44 58.56 41.26
N ARG A 282 15.57 58.86 40.62
CA ARG A 282 15.67 59.03 39.15
C ARG A 282 15.47 57.72 38.39
N PHE A 283 16.02 56.61 38.87
CA PHE A 283 15.96 55.33 38.17
C PHE A 283 14.85 54.45 38.74
N LYS A 284 13.86 54.11 37.89
CA LYS A 284 12.78 53.19 38.27
C LYS A 284 13.25 51.74 38.37
N THR A 285 14.13 51.32 37.48
CA THR A 285 14.64 49.94 37.41
C THR A 285 16.13 49.95 37.77
N ILE A 286 16.48 49.26 38.86
CA ILE A 286 17.86 49.15 39.35
C ILE A 286 18.21 47.66 39.42
N TYR A 287 19.29 47.28 38.73
CA TYR A 287 19.78 45.90 38.72
C TYR A 287 20.84 45.70 39.81
N ILE A 288 20.71 44.62 40.56
CA ILE A 288 21.66 44.18 41.59
C ILE A 288 22.43 42.98 41.03
N PRO A 289 23.77 43.06 40.95
CA PRO A 289 24.60 41.91 40.66
C PRO A 289 24.53 40.90 41.83
N SER A 290 24.20 39.64 41.54
CA SER A 290 24.30 38.57 42.52
C SER A 290 25.75 38.08 42.61
N TYR A 291 26.39 38.28 43.76
CA TYR A 291 27.69 37.68 44.10
C TYR A 291 27.51 36.45 44.98
#